data_AF-A0A6J7ZGG9-F1
#
_entry.id   AF-A0A6J7ZGG9-F1
#
_cell.length_a   1.000
_cell.length_b   1.000
_cell.length_c   1.000
_cell.angle_alpha   90.00
_cell.angle_beta   90.00
_cell.angle_gamma   90.00
#
_symmetry.space_group_name_H-M   'P 1'
#
loop_
_entity.id
_entity.type
_entity.pdbx_description
1 polymer ?
#
loop_
_entity_poly.entity_id
_entity_poly.type
_entity_poly.pdbx_seq_one_letter_code
_entity_poly.pdbx_strand_id
1 'polypeptide(L)'
;MLEQEIKTVTQQSKDTSPKNISIVKFTKDQERMVQILSQGLGLSFQSLINCAIRGTLLYIKEQDKKLKDLQEYPKELGSQETEVMLSVETLSVLESCGMKDQFSECAIVGIKLLYNTFYSLNNQVN
;
A
#
# COMPACT_ATOMS: atom_id res chain seq x y z
N MET A 1 8.12 -41.95 -32.83
CA MET A 1 8.40 -41.85 -31.37
C MET A 1 8.90 -40.45 -30.98
N LEU A 2 8.34 -39.39 -31.58
CA LEU A 2 8.69 -37.98 -31.31
C LEU A 2 7.43 -37.09 -31.15
N GLU A 3 6.23 -37.68 -31.20
CA GLU A 3 4.95 -36.95 -31.19
C GLU A 3 4.20 -37.07 -29.85
N GLN A 4 4.74 -37.82 -28.88
CA GLN A 4 4.13 -37.97 -27.55
C GLN A 4 4.71 -37.04 -26.49
N GLU A 5 5.80 -36.31 -26.77
CA GLU A 5 6.45 -35.42 -25.79
C GLU A 5 5.96 -33.96 -25.83
N ILE A 6 5.12 -33.58 -26.81
CA ILE A 6 4.68 -32.18 -26.98
C ILE A 6 3.37 -31.89 -26.23
N LYS A 7 2.63 -32.91 -25.76
CA LYS A 7 1.32 -32.69 -25.10
C LYS A 7 1.37 -32.51 -23.58
N THR A 8 2.52 -32.64 -22.94
CA THR A 8 2.67 -32.55 -21.47
C THR A 8 3.17 -31.20 -20.97
N VAL A 9 3.48 -30.24 -21.85
CA VAL A 9 4.04 -28.92 -21.46
C VAL A 9 2.98 -27.81 -21.41
N THR A 10 1.77 -28.03 -21.94
CA THR A 10 0.73 -26.98 -22.03
C THR A 10 -0.33 -27.03 -20.93
N GLN A 11 -0.06 -27.72 -19.81
CA GLN A 11 -1.04 -27.90 -18.74
C GLN A 11 -0.49 -27.66 -17.34
N GLN A 12 0.37 -26.65 -17.13
CA GLN A 12 0.78 -26.26 -15.77
C GLN A 12 1.35 -24.83 -15.69
N SER A 13 0.57 -23.86 -16.14
CA SER A 13 0.70 -22.47 -15.69
C SER A 13 -0.67 -21.91 -15.32
N LYS A 14 -1.43 -22.67 -14.52
CA LYS A 14 -2.35 -22.02 -13.59
C LYS A 14 -1.46 -21.35 -12.57
N ASP A 15 -1.27 -20.06 -12.77
CA ASP A 15 -0.68 -19.11 -11.83
C ASP A 15 -1.52 -19.14 -10.55
N THR A 16 -1.22 -20.10 -9.67
CA THR A 16 -1.74 -20.22 -8.32
C THR A 16 -0.77 -19.55 -7.35
N SER A 17 -0.13 -18.45 -7.77
CA SER A 17 0.46 -17.54 -6.79
C SER A 17 -0.69 -17.05 -5.91
N PRO A 18 -0.60 -17.14 -4.56
CA PRO A 18 -1.60 -16.54 -3.71
C PRO A 18 -1.69 -15.06 -4.10
N LYS A 19 -2.85 -14.65 -4.62
CA LYS A 19 -3.08 -13.25 -4.93
C LYS A 19 -3.02 -12.52 -3.59
N ASN A 20 -1.95 -11.75 -3.40
CA ASN A 20 -1.76 -10.90 -2.22
C ASN A 20 -2.69 -9.68 -2.25
N ILE A 21 -3.96 -9.92 -2.56
CA ILE A 21 -5.01 -8.92 -2.59
C ILE A 21 -5.43 -8.67 -1.16
N SER A 22 -5.31 -7.42 -0.75
CA SER A 22 -5.73 -6.91 0.55
C SER A 22 -6.76 -5.82 0.31
N ILE A 23 -7.79 -5.76 1.17
CA ILE A 23 -8.83 -4.74 1.08
C ILE A 23 -8.43 -3.57 1.98
N VAL A 24 -8.10 -2.43 1.38
CA VAL A 24 -7.85 -1.19 2.10
C VAL A 24 -9.11 -0.36 2.17
N LYS A 25 -9.40 0.20 3.35
CA LYS A 25 -10.64 0.91 3.65
C LYS A 25 -10.42 2.41 3.75
N PHE A 26 -10.79 3.15 2.71
CA PHE A 26 -10.62 4.59 2.63
C PHE A 26 -11.92 5.36 2.89
N THR A 27 -11.77 6.56 3.45
CA THR A 27 -12.79 7.61 3.33
C THR A 27 -12.67 8.30 1.98
N LYS A 28 -13.71 9.02 1.55
CA LYS A 28 -13.67 9.80 0.29
C LYS A 28 -12.51 10.81 0.25
N ASP A 29 -12.22 11.44 1.39
CA ASP A 29 -11.12 12.40 1.49
C ASP A 29 -9.76 11.73 1.35
N GLN A 30 -9.57 10.55 1.95
CA GLN A 30 -8.34 9.77 1.80
C GLN A 30 -8.16 9.28 0.36
N GLU A 31 -9.22 8.80 -0.28
CA GLU A 31 -9.17 8.39 -1.68
C GLU A 31 -8.77 9.57 -2.59
N ARG A 32 -9.33 10.76 -2.33
CA ARG A 32 -8.93 11.99 -3.03
C ARG A 32 -7.46 12.33 -2.79
N MET A 33 -6.93 12.17 -1.58
CA MET A 33 -5.49 12.35 -1.30
C MET A 33 -4.64 11.39 -2.12
N VAL A 34 -5.03 10.11 -2.22
CA VAL A 34 -4.33 9.12 -3.04
C VAL A 34 -4.34 9.54 -4.51
N GLN A 35 -5.48 9.99 -5.05
CA GLN A 35 -5.57 10.46 -6.44
C GLN A 35 -4.65 11.64 -6.72
N ILE A 36 -4.63 12.64 -5.84
CA ILE A 36 -3.75 13.82 -5.95
C ILE A 36 -2.28 13.40 -5.92
N LEU A 37 -1.89 12.55 -4.95
CA LEU A 37 -0.52 12.06 -4.83
C LEU A 37 -0.10 11.20 -6.03
N SER A 38 -0.98 10.31 -6.50
CA SER A 38 -0.71 9.48 -7.68
C SER A 38 -0.44 10.33 -8.92
N GLN A 39 -1.25 11.36 -9.14
CA GLN A 39 -1.05 12.29 -10.25
C GLN A 39 0.23 13.12 -10.07
N GLY A 40 0.44 13.70 -8.89
CA GLY A 40 1.59 14.56 -8.61
C GLY A 40 2.95 13.84 -8.62
N LEU A 41 2.98 12.58 -8.18
CA LEU A 41 4.20 11.77 -8.11
C LEU A 41 4.38 10.85 -9.32
N GLY A 42 3.40 10.78 -10.23
CA GLY A 42 3.43 9.85 -11.37
C GLY A 42 3.40 8.37 -10.96
N LEU A 43 2.80 8.05 -9.81
CA LEU A 43 2.73 6.69 -9.28
C LEU A 43 1.35 6.08 -9.50
N SER A 44 1.31 4.81 -9.90
CA SER A 44 0.06 4.06 -9.89
C SER A 44 -0.49 3.94 -8.47
N PHE A 45 -1.81 3.81 -8.35
CA PHE A 45 -2.49 3.64 -7.06
C PHE A 45 -1.84 2.52 -6.23
N GLN A 46 -1.63 1.34 -6.85
CA GLN A 46 -1.01 0.18 -6.22
C GLN A 46 0.40 0.48 -5.69
N SER A 47 1.23 1.14 -6.50
CA SER A 47 2.60 1.48 -6.11
C SER A 47 2.60 2.48 -4.96
N LEU A 48 1.73 3.49 -5.03
CA LEU A 48 1.60 4.50 -4.00
C LEU A 48 1.16 3.90 -2.67
N ILE A 49 0.20 2.98 -2.64
CA ILE A 49 -0.21 2.32 -1.39
C ILE A 49 0.93 1.47 -0.82
N ASN A 50 1.64 0.70 -1.65
CA ASN A 50 2.79 -0.07 -1.20
C ASN A 50 3.90 0.83 -0.61
N CYS A 51 4.20 1.94 -1.27
CA CYS A 51 5.14 2.95 -0.78
C CYS A 51 4.66 3.60 0.52
N ALA A 52 3.38 3.95 0.63
CA ALA A 52 2.81 4.55 1.83
C ALA A 52 2.93 3.60 3.03
N ILE A 53 2.60 2.32 2.87
CA ILE A 53 2.74 1.33 3.94
C ILE A 53 4.21 1.21 4.39
N ARG A 54 5.13 0.98 3.45
CA ARG A 54 6.57 0.83 3.77
C ARG A 54 7.14 2.11 4.39
N GLY A 55 6.74 3.27 3.88
CA GLY A 55 7.13 4.57 4.40
C GLY A 55 6.63 4.80 5.83
N THR A 56 5.40 4.41 6.13
CA THR A 56 4.87 4.44 7.51
C THR A 56 5.68 3.56 8.44
N LEU A 57 5.92 2.30 8.05
CA LEU A 57 6.67 1.34 8.87
C LEU A 57 8.10 1.81 9.14
N LEU A 58 8.76 2.39 8.13
CA LEU A 58 10.05 3.03 8.30
C LEU A 58 9.96 4.23 9.26
N TYR A 59 8.98 5.11 9.05
CA TYR A 59 8.81 6.32 9.87
C TYR A 59 8.60 6.00 11.35
N ILE A 60 7.71 5.06 11.69
CA ILE A 60 7.47 4.68 13.09
C ILE A 60 8.70 4.05 13.74
N LYS A 61 9.50 3.31 12.97
CA LYS A 61 10.74 2.70 13.43
C LYS A 61 11.80 3.77 13.73
N GLU A 62 12.01 4.71 12.80
CA GLU A 62 12.99 5.78 12.95
C GLU A 62 12.62 6.77 14.07
N GLN A 63 11.32 6.95 14.34
CA GLN A 63 10.84 7.83 15.40
C GLN A 63 10.66 7.13 16.76
N ASP A 64 10.89 5.81 16.84
CA ASP A 64 10.58 4.97 18.00
C ASP A 64 9.15 5.21 18.56
N LYS A 65 8.18 5.30 17.64
CA LYS A 65 6.76 5.54 17.96
C LYS A 65 5.91 4.34 17.60
N LYS A 66 4.76 4.20 18.26
CA LYS A 66 3.73 3.26 17.82
C LYS A 66 2.87 3.93 16.75
N LEU A 67 2.38 3.13 15.80
CA LEU A 67 1.51 3.59 14.71
C LEU A 67 0.32 4.42 15.22
N LYS A 68 -0.35 3.93 16.27
CA LYS A 68 -1.52 4.58 16.90
C LYS A 68 -1.23 5.90 17.61
N ASP A 69 0.04 6.17 17.91
CA ASP A 69 0.45 7.39 18.62
C ASP A 69 0.74 8.54 17.63
N LEU A 70 0.64 8.28 16.31
CA LEU A 70 0.81 9.29 15.28
C LEU A 70 -0.44 10.16 15.12
N GLN A 71 -0.24 11.46 14.85
CA GLN A 71 -1.35 12.40 14.61
C GLN A 71 -2.18 12.03 13.38
N GLU A 72 -1.54 11.41 12.39
CA GLU A 72 -2.15 10.98 11.15
C GLU A 72 -2.99 9.71 11.32
N TYR A 73 -2.88 9.01 12.44
CA TYR A 73 -3.60 7.76 12.68
C TYR A 73 -5.11 7.97 12.51
N PRO A 74 -5.80 7.13 11.72
CA PRO A 74 -7.23 7.27 11.49
C PRO A 74 -8.01 6.99 12.79
N LYS A 75 -8.95 7.88 13.13
CA LYS A 75 -9.93 7.61 14.21
C LYS A 75 -10.89 6.47 13.82
N GLU A 76 -11.20 6.38 12.54
CA GLU A 76 -12.03 5.35 11.93
C GLU A 76 -11.51 5.04 10.52
N LEU A 77 -11.65 3.78 10.10
CA LEU A 77 -11.47 3.38 8.71
C LEU A 77 -12.70 3.79 7.91
N GLY A 78 -12.51 4.15 6.64
CA GLY A 78 -13.65 4.50 5.81
C GLY A 78 -14.43 3.27 5.33
N SER A 79 -15.55 3.53 4.65
CA SER A 79 -16.41 2.47 4.14
C SER A 79 -16.10 2.08 2.69
N GLN A 80 -15.22 2.80 2.00
CA GLN A 80 -14.86 2.50 0.61
C GLN A 80 -13.78 1.43 0.61
N GLU A 81 -14.15 0.25 0.16
CA GLU A 81 -13.25 -0.90 0.04
C GLU A 81 -12.53 -0.84 -1.30
N THR A 82 -11.20 -0.87 -1.27
CA THR A 82 -10.38 -0.90 -2.47
C THR A 82 -9.42 -2.08 -2.41
N GLU A 83 -9.44 -2.89 -3.46
CA GLU A 83 -8.50 -4.00 -3.61
C GLU A 83 -7.10 -3.50 -3.98
N VAL A 84 -6.13 -3.88 -3.16
CA VAL A 84 -4.73 -3.53 -3.33
C VAL A 84 -3.91 -4.81 -3.37
N MET A 85 -3.07 -4.95 -4.39
CA MET A 85 -2.06 -5.99 -4.43
C MET A 85 -0.84 -5.52 -3.64
N LEU A 86 -0.66 -6.09 -2.44
CA LEU A 86 0.54 -5.83 -1.66
C LEU A 86 1.71 -6.61 -2.27
N SER A 87 2.81 -5.90 -2.52
CA SER A 87 4.04 -6.51 -2.99
C SER A 87 4.59 -7.48 -1.93
N VAL A 88 5.34 -8.48 -2.38
CA VAL A 88 6.03 -9.43 -1.49
C VAL A 88 6.92 -8.69 -0.48
N GLU A 89 7.59 -7.63 -0.93
CA GLU A 89 8.42 -6.80 -0.06
C GLU A 89 7.58 -6.12 1.02
N THR A 90 6.46 -5.47 0.66
CA THR A 90 5.57 -4.81 1.61
C THR A 90 5.03 -5.78 2.66
N LEU A 91 4.62 -6.97 2.24
CA LEU A 91 4.12 -8.01 3.14
C LEU A 91 5.20 -8.49 4.11
N SER A 92 6.42 -8.72 3.60
CA SER A 92 7.55 -9.14 4.43
C SER A 92 7.87 -8.10 5.50
N VAL A 93 7.84 -6.81 5.15
CA VAL A 93 8.07 -5.72 6.13
C VAL A 93 6.93 -5.67 7.15
N LEU A 94 5.66 -5.73 6.71
CA LEU A 94 4.50 -5.78 7.61
C LEU A 94 4.59 -6.93 8.62
N GLU A 95 4.95 -8.13 8.15
CA GLU A 95 5.12 -9.31 8.99
C GLU A 95 6.26 -9.13 9.99
N SER A 96 7.41 -8.62 9.53
CA SER A 96 8.57 -8.37 10.39
C SER A 96 8.29 -7.35 11.50
N CYS A 97 7.36 -6.43 11.27
CA CYS A 97 6.92 -5.42 12.24
C CYS A 97 5.72 -5.88 13.09
N GLY A 98 5.18 -7.08 12.87
CA GLY A 98 3.96 -7.56 13.55
C GLY A 98 2.71 -6.73 13.21
N MET A 99 2.66 -6.12 12.03
CA MET A 99 1.60 -5.20 11.60
C MET A 99 0.77 -5.73 10.42
N LYS A 100 0.81 -7.04 10.17
CA LYS A 100 0.11 -7.67 9.04
C LYS A 100 -1.38 -7.35 8.98
N ASP A 101 -2.04 -7.21 10.13
CA ASP A 101 -3.48 -6.90 10.21
C ASP A 101 -3.79 -5.40 10.24
N GLN A 102 -2.76 -4.53 10.27
CA GLN A 102 -2.88 -3.07 10.34
C GLN A 102 -2.44 -2.38 9.05
N PHE A 103 -2.43 -3.11 7.92
CA PHE A 103 -1.95 -2.59 6.64
C PHE A 103 -2.81 -1.41 6.14
N SER A 104 -4.11 -1.37 6.48
CA SER A 104 -5.00 -0.27 6.11
C SER A 104 -4.62 1.02 6.83
N GLU A 105 -4.39 0.95 8.13
CA GLU A 105 -3.95 2.06 8.96
C GLU A 105 -2.56 2.53 8.51
N CYS A 106 -1.65 1.60 8.23
CA CYS A 106 -0.32 1.92 7.69
C CYS A 106 -0.41 2.69 6.37
N ALA A 107 -1.28 2.26 5.46
CA ALA A 107 -1.51 2.94 4.19
C ALA A 107 -2.05 4.35 4.42
N ILE A 108 -3.09 4.51 5.24
CA ILE A 108 -3.73 5.80 5.50
C ILE A 108 -2.77 6.79 6.14
N VAL A 109 -2.00 6.35 7.15
CA VAL A 109 -0.98 7.18 7.79
C VAL A 109 0.05 7.64 6.77
N GLY A 110 0.55 6.72 5.94
CA GLY A 110 1.57 7.01 4.95
C GLY A 110 1.08 8.00 3.89
N ILE A 111 -0.17 7.83 3.44
CA ILE A 111 -0.83 8.76 2.51
C ILE A 111 -0.96 10.15 3.12
N LYS A 112 -1.39 10.26 4.38
CA LYS A 112 -1.50 11.57 5.05
C LYS A 112 -0.14 12.24 5.24
N LEU A 113 0.88 11.49 5.66
CA LEU A 113 2.25 12.01 5.80
C LEU A 113 2.79 12.53 4.46
N LEU A 114 2.64 11.75 3.39
CA LEU A 114 3.04 12.13 2.03
C LEU A 114 2.26 13.35 1.55
N TYR A 115 0.94 13.36 1.74
CA TYR A 115 0.08 14.47 1.33
C TYR A 115 0.44 15.77 2.06
N ASN A 116 0.60 15.74 3.37
CA ASN A 116 0.97 16.90 4.16
C ASN A 116 2.33 17.47 3.73
N THR A 117 3.28 16.60 3.39
CA THR A 117 4.58 17.01 2.86
C THR A 117 4.45 17.64 1.48
N PHE A 118 3.75 16.99 0.55
CA PHE A 118 3.57 17.44 -0.83
C PHE A 118 2.79 18.76 -0.92
N TYR A 119 1.71 18.91 -0.15
CA TYR A 119 0.89 20.12 -0.16
C TYR A 119 1.58 21.31 0.51
N SER A 120 2.37 21.06 1.57
CA SER A 120 3.16 22.12 2.20
C SER A 120 4.18 22.72 1.22
N LEU A 121 4.78 21.89 0.36
CA LEU A 121 5.71 22.35 -0.68
C LEU A 121 5.01 23.21 -1.74
N ASN A 122 3.81 22.83 -2.21
CA ASN A 122 3.06 23.61 -3.19
C ASN A 122 2.65 25.01 -2.69
N ASN A 123 2.44 25.17 -1.39
CA ASN A 123 2.11 26.47 -0.80
C ASN A 123 3.33 27.37 -0.52
N GLN A 124 4.55 26.85 -0.68
CA GLN A 124 5.80 27.62 -0.51
C GLN A 124 6.39 28.11 -1.84
N VAL A 125 5.87 27.63 -2.97
CA VAL A 125 6.36 27.98 -4.32
C VAL A 125 5.43 28.98 -5.03
N ASN A 126 4.29 29.33 -4.40
CA ASN A 126 3.40 30.42 -4.82
C ASN A 126 3.59 31.65 -3.93
#